data_AF-A0A1G3XQX4-F1
#
_entry.id   AF-A0A1G3XQX4-F1
#
_cell.length_a   1.000
_cell.length_b   1.000
_cell.length_c   1.000
_cell.angle_alpha   90.00
_cell.angle_beta   90.00
_cell.angle_gamma   90.00
#
_symmetry.space_group_name_H-M   'P 1'
#
loop_
_entity.id
_entity.type
_entity.pdbx_description
1 polymer ?
#
loop_
_entity_poly.entity_id
_entity_poly.type
_entity_poly.pdbx_seq_one_letter_code
_entity_poly.pdbx_strand_id
1 'polypeptide(L)'
;MYKAVNNLKEQKGFTLIELLIVVAIIGILAAIAIPGYLGMQERGRKGAVTRAASAVEPELQAWLNSALKGVGGAQGALIEVDSNGDGQIDATDADNTSLGTWLNAGTLDSAYVSARVALFNESSPWDPSVALFSAGAVNTAATSQINIAQGSPLSLLQVIASDRLSNVLHNKTLYSD
;
A
#
# COMPACT_ATOMS: atom_id res chain seq x y z
N MET A 1 33.79 3.87 72.71
CA MET A 1 33.64 2.96 71.55
C MET A 1 32.20 3.08 71.04
N TYR A 2 32.07 3.19 69.72
CA TYR A 2 30.88 3.65 68.97
C TYR A 2 29.72 2.64 69.04
N LYS A 3 28.50 3.10 69.33
CA LYS A 3 27.28 2.27 69.31
C LYS A 3 26.70 2.30 67.90
N ALA A 4 26.87 1.22 67.13
CA ALA A 4 26.33 1.09 65.78
C ALA A 4 24.80 0.98 65.85
N VAL A 5 24.09 2.01 65.36
CA VAL A 5 22.65 1.96 65.14
C VAL A 5 22.40 1.20 63.85
N ASN A 6 21.94 -0.05 63.97
CA ASN A 6 21.57 -0.88 62.84
C ASN A 6 20.19 -0.42 62.34
N ASN A 7 20.17 0.39 61.27
CA ASN A 7 18.95 0.78 60.56
C ASN A 7 18.43 -0.43 59.77
N LEU A 8 17.64 -1.29 60.42
CA LEU A 8 16.82 -2.29 59.74
C LEU A 8 15.69 -1.54 59.03
N LYS A 9 15.94 -1.14 57.77
CA LYS A 9 14.88 -0.64 56.89
C LYS A 9 13.81 -1.73 56.78
N GLU A 10 12.62 -1.46 57.31
CA GLU A 10 11.45 -2.33 57.16
C GLU A 10 11.19 -2.54 55.66
N GLN A 11 11.53 -3.73 55.14
CA GLN A 11 11.11 -4.12 53.80
C GLN A 11 9.61 -4.39 53.83
N LYS A 12 8.81 -3.35 53.61
CA LYS A 12 7.38 -3.49 53.34
C LYS A 12 7.22 -4.20 52.00
N GLY A 13 6.93 -5.50 52.07
CA GLY A 13 6.57 -6.29 50.89
C GLY A 13 5.24 -5.82 50.30
N PHE A 14 5.10 -5.92 48.98
CA PHE A 14 3.86 -5.63 48.27
C PHE A 14 2.77 -6.62 48.70
N THR A 15 1.57 -6.16 49.01
CA THR A 15 0.49 -7.06 49.43
C THR A 15 -0.15 -7.72 48.22
N LEU A 16 -0.59 -8.98 48.38
CA LEU A 16 -1.32 -9.69 47.32
C LEU A 16 -2.62 -8.97 46.94
N ILE A 17 -3.25 -8.29 47.90
CA ILE A 17 -4.49 -7.54 47.66
C ILE A 17 -4.24 -6.28 46.82
N GLU A 18 -3.12 -5.56 47.02
CA GLU A 18 -2.72 -4.44 46.17
C GLU A 18 -2.52 -4.90 44.73
N LEU A 19 -1.88 -6.04 44.52
CA LEU A 19 -1.67 -6.59 43.18
C LEU A 19 -2.99 -7.00 42.53
N LEU A 20 -3.90 -7.61 43.30
CA LEU A 20 -5.20 -8.06 42.81
C LEU A 20 -6.07 -6.88 42.34
N ILE A 21 -6.13 -5.79 43.12
CA ILE A 21 -6.87 -4.59 42.74
C ILE A 21 -6.29 -3.94 41.48
N VAL A 22 -4.96 -3.89 41.36
CA VAL A 22 -4.30 -3.33 40.16
C VAL A 22 -4.65 -4.12 38.91
N VAL A 23 -4.57 -5.44 38.95
CA VAL A 23 -4.93 -6.29 37.80
C VAL A 23 -6.42 -6.16 37.47
N ALA A 24 -7.29 -6.04 38.48
CA ALA A 24 -8.72 -5.81 38.26
C ALA A 24 -8.99 -4.48 37.53
N ILE A 25 -8.33 -3.39 37.92
CA ILE A 25 -8.47 -2.09 37.25
C ILE A 25 -7.93 -2.14 35.82
N ILE A 26 -6.73 -2.72 35.61
CA ILE A 26 -6.15 -2.89 34.27
C ILE A 26 -7.07 -3.73 33.38
N GLY A 27 -7.70 -4.77 33.93
CA GLY A 27 -8.66 -5.61 33.23
C GLY A 27 -9.87 -4.83 32.70
N ILE A 28 -10.46 -3.95 33.54
CA ILE A 28 -11.58 -3.10 33.12
C ILE A 28 -11.16 -2.12 32.03
N LEU A 29 -9.99 -1.48 32.18
CA LEU A 29 -9.47 -0.54 31.18
C LEU A 29 -9.17 -1.24 29.85
N ALA A 30 -8.54 -2.42 29.88
CA ALA A 30 -8.21 -3.19 28.69
C ALA A 30 -9.47 -3.64 27.93
N ALA A 31 -10.52 -4.06 28.64
CA ALA A 31 -11.78 -4.49 28.03
C ALA A 31 -12.44 -3.39 27.17
N ILE A 32 -12.33 -2.13 27.60
CA ILE A 32 -12.87 -0.97 26.85
C ILE A 32 -11.88 -0.49 25.78
N ALA A 33 -10.58 -0.50 26.09
CA ALA A 33 -9.55 0.07 25.21
C ALA A 33 -9.25 -0.80 23.97
N ILE A 34 -9.20 -2.12 24.12
CA ILE A 34 -8.84 -3.05 23.03
C ILE A 34 -9.74 -2.89 21.79
N PRO A 35 -11.08 -2.93 21.87
CA PRO A 35 -11.92 -2.79 20.67
C PRO A 35 -11.75 -1.42 20.00
N GLY A 36 -11.59 -0.35 20.78
CA GLY A 36 -11.31 0.99 20.26
C GLY A 36 -9.97 1.08 19.52
N TYR A 37 -8.92 0.49 20.09
CA TYR A 37 -7.59 0.45 19.50
C TYR A 37 -7.54 -0.34 18.18
N LEU A 38 -8.17 -1.52 18.14
CA LEU A 38 -8.27 -2.33 16.92
C LEU A 38 -9.01 -1.59 15.81
N GLY A 39 -10.09 -0.87 16.13
CA GLY A 39 -10.81 -0.05 15.18
C GLY A 39 -9.98 1.12 14.64
N MET A 40 -9.15 1.74 15.48
CA MET A 40 -8.23 2.82 15.07
C MET A 40 -7.14 2.29 14.13
N GLN A 41 -6.53 1.14 14.46
CA GLN A 41 -5.55 0.50 13.57
C GLN A 41 -6.16 0.20 12.21
N GLU A 42 -7.37 -0.36 12.17
CA GLU A 42 -8.05 -0.71 10.92
C GLU A 42 -8.35 0.52 10.05
N ARG A 43 -8.84 1.61 10.65
CA ARG A 43 -9.03 2.89 9.95
C ARG A 43 -7.70 3.44 9.43
N GLY A 44 -6.63 3.29 10.19
CA GLY A 44 -5.28 3.67 9.80
C GLY A 44 -4.81 2.92 8.55
N ARG A 45 -4.97 1.58 8.52
CA ARG A 45 -4.66 0.73 7.37
C ARG A 45 -5.46 1.12 6.15
N LYS A 46 -6.79 1.24 6.28
CA LYS A 46 -7.68 1.67 5.18
C LYS A 46 -7.25 3.03 4.62
N GLY A 47 -6.99 4.00 5.49
CA GLY A 47 -6.53 5.32 5.08
C GLY A 47 -5.18 5.32 4.37
N ALA A 48 -4.24 4.45 4.79
CA ALA A 48 -2.95 4.30 4.12
C ALA A 48 -3.11 3.77 2.69
N VAL A 49 -3.93 2.72 2.51
CA VAL A 49 -4.19 2.12 1.21
C VAL A 49 -4.92 3.08 0.28
N THR A 50 -5.94 3.79 0.76
CA THR A 50 -6.63 4.82 -0.06
C THR A 50 -5.68 5.92 -0.51
N ARG A 51 -4.77 6.39 0.35
CA ARG A 51 -3.76 7.40 -0.03
C ARG A 51 -2.79 6.86 -1.08
N ALA A 52 -2.26 5.65 -0.88
CA ALA A 52 -1.38 5.01 -1.84
C ALA A 52 -2.06 4.85 -3.21
N ALA A 53 -3.34 4.43 -3.23
CA ALA A 53 -4.11 4.29 -4.46
C ALA A 53 -4.31 5.62 -5.20
N SER A 54 -4.56 6.71 -4.48
CA SER A 54 -4.66 8.05 -5.10
C SER A 54 -3.32 8.61 -5.58
N ALA A 55 -2.22 8.22 -4.94
CA ALA A 55 -0.89 8.73 -5.26
C ALA A 55 -0.35 8.19 -6.59
N VAL A 56 -0.78 6.99 -7.00
CA VAL A 56 -0.34 6.35 -8.25
C VAL A 56 -1.12 6.82 -9.49
N GLU A 57 -2.26 7.49 -9.31
CA GLU A 57 -3.09 7.99 -10.41
C GLU A 57 -2.33 8.88 -11.43
N PRO A 58 -1.58 9.92 -11.00
CA PRO A 58 -0.84 10.76 -11.95
C PRO A 58 0.30 10.02 -12.67
N GLU A 59 0.96 9.09 -11.99
CA GLU A 59 2.01 8.25 -12.61
C GLU A 59 1.41 7.35 -13.69
N LEU A 60 0.30 6.67 -13.39
CA LEU A 60 -0.42 5.84 -14.35
C LEU A 60 -0.92 6.65 -15.55
N GLN A 61 -1.38 7.87 -15.33
CA GLN A 61 -1.79 8.77 -16.41
C GLN A 61 -0.59 9.13 -17.32
N ALA A 62 0.58 9.37 -16.74
CA ALA A 62 1.80 9.64 -17.52
C ALA A 62 2.22 8.43 -18.36
N TRP A 63 2.17 7.22 -17.78
CA TRP A 63 2.41 5.96 -18.49
C TRP A 63 1.44 5.75 -19.65
N LEU A 64 0.15 5.97 -19.41
CA LEU A 64 -0.87 5.85 -20.44
C LEU A 64 -0.66 6.83 -21.59
N ASN A 65 -0.42 8.10 -21.26
CA ASN A 65 -0.18 9.14 -22.25
C ASN A 65 1.09 8.86 -23.06
N SER A 66 2.16 8.36 -22.43
CA SER A 66 3.39 7.98 -23.13
C SER A 66 3.16 6.79 -24.06
N ALA A 67 2.48 5.74 -23.59
CA ALA A 67 2.14 4.58 -24.40
C ALA A 67 1.32 4.95 -25.64
N LEU A 68 0.34 5.86 -25.49
CA LEU A 68 -0.50 6.33 -26.59
C LEU A 68 0.28 7.07 -27.67
N LYS A 69 1.35 7.81 -27.32
CA LYS A 69 2.22 8.46 -28.31
C LYS A 69 2.93 7.45 -29.21
N GLY A 70 3.27 6.26 -28.69
CA GLY A 70 3.94 5.22 -29.47
C GLY A 70 3.01 4.28 -30.21
N VAL A 71 1.69 4.35 -30.00
CA VAL A 71 0.73 3.54 -30.77
C VAL A 71 0.87 3.88 -32.26
N GLY A 72 1.15 2.87 -33.07
CA GLY A 72 1.37 3.04 -34.51
C GLY A 72 2.71 3.69 -34.89
N GLY A 73 3.69 3.77 -33.97
CA GLY A 73 5.01 4.33 -34.23
C GLY A 73 5.01 5.84 -34.50
N ALA A 74 4.00 6.55 -33.99
CA ALA A 74 3.65 7.90 -34.44
C ALA A 74 4.59 9.03 -33.94
N GLN A 75 5.38 8.82 -32.87
CA GLN A 75 6.07 9.92 -32.18
C GLN A 75 7.56 9.70 -31.82
N GLY A 76 8.29 8.86 -32.58
CA GLY A 76 9.72 8.59 -32.35
C GLY A 76 10.00 7.85 -31.03
N ALA A 77 11.16 7.18 -30.90
CA ALA A 77 11.54 6.36 -29.73
C ALA A 77 11.89 7.23 -28.51
N LEU A 78 10.88 7.90 -27.94
CA LEU A 78 11.02 8.76 -26.77
C LEU A 78 10.93 7.93 -25.50
N ILE A 79 11.82 8.17 -24.56
CA ILE A 79 11.80 7.58 -23.22
C ILE A 79 11.29 8.64 -22.25
N GLU A 80 10.15 8.39 -21.61
CA GLU A 80 9.43 9.39 -20.79
C GLU A 80 9.04 8.88 -19.39
N VAL A 81 9.17 7.58 -19.12
CA VAL A 81 8.78 6.95 -17.85
C VAL A 81 9.86 5.99 -17.39
N ASP A 82 9.99 5.83 -16.07
CA ASP A 82 10.80 4.80 -15.43
C ASP A 82 10.04 3.47 -15.51
N SER A 83 10.42 2.64 -16.49
CA SER A 83 9.77 1.38 -16.81
C SER A 83 10.43 0.17 -16.15
N ASN A 84 11.67 0.32 -15.69
CA ASN A 84 12.44 -0.73 -15.04
C ASN A 84 12.34 -0.67 -13.50
N GLY A 85 11.86 0.46 -12.95
CA GLY A 85 11.68 0.71 -11.53
C GLY A 85 12.98 1.02 -10.78
N ASP A 86 13.99 1.63 -11.41
CA ASP A 86 15.26 1.96 -10.78
C ASP A 86 15.34 3.40 -10.23
N GLY A 87 14.29 4.20 -10.45
CA GLY A 87 14.17 5.57 -9.99
C GLY A 87 14.81 6.60 -10.92
N GLN A 88 15.22 6.22 -12.13
CA GLN A 88 15.75 7.12 -13.16
C GLN A 88 14.98 6.95 -14.47
N ILE A 89 15.11 7.94 -15.37
CA ILE A 89 14.60 7.84 -16.74
C ILE A 89 15.82 7.87 -17.64
N ASP A 90 16.20 6.71 -18.18
CA ASP A 90 17.45 6.54 -18.94
C ASP A 90 17.31 5.61 -20.15
N ALA A 91 18.42 5.28 -20.82
CA ALA A 91 18.39 4.48 -22.05
C ALA A 91 18.01 3.00 -21.84
N THR A 92 17.90 2.53 -20.60
CA THR A 92 17.48 1.16 -20.26
C THR A 92 15.96 1.04 -20.16
N ASP A 93 15.25 2.17 -20.15
CA ASP A 93 13.79 2.21 -20.11
C ASP A 93 13.14 1.96 -21.46
N ALA A 94 11.90 1.48 -21.40
CA ALA A 94 11.03 1.33 -22.54
C ALA A 94 10.68 2.70 -23.15
N ASP A 95 10.90 2.80 -24.46
CA ASP A 95 10.40 3.92 -25.23
C ASP A 95 8.87 3.86 -25.38
N ASN A 96 8.28 4.99 -25.76
CA ASN A 96 6.85 5.11 -26.03
C ASN A 96 6.33 4.05 -27.01
N THR A 97 7.15 3.61 -27.98
CA THR A 97 6.79 2.60 -28.98
C THR A 97 6.61 1.23 -28.31
N SER A 98 7.55 0.84 -27.45
CA SER A 98 7.48 -0.37 -26.62
C SER A 98 6.28 -0.29 -25.66
N LEU A 99 6.08 0.84 -24.98
CA LEU A 99 4.90 1.06 -24.14
C LEU A 99 3.59 0.93 -24.95
N GLY A 100 3.57 1.45 -26.18
CA GLY A 100 2.44 1.33 -27.10
C GLY A 100 2.17 -0.12 -27.54
N THR A 101 3.20 -0.96 -27.67
CA THR A 101 3.00 -2.41 -27.89
C THR A 101 2.37 -3.09 -26.67
N TRP A 102 2.78 -2.73 -25.45
CA TRP A 102 2.19 -3.26 -24.22
C TRP A 102 0.75 -2.81 -24.03
N LEU A 103 0.45 -1.54 -24.38
CA LEU A 103 -0.91 -1.01 -24.41
C LEU A 103 -1.79 -1.80 -25.38
N ASN A 104 -1.33 -2.07 -26.61
CA ASN A 104 -2.07 -2.88 -27.58
C ASN A 104 -2.24 -4.34 -27.15
N ALA A 105 -1.28 -4.87 -26.38
CA ALA A 105 -1.33 -6.22 -25.84
C ALA A 105 -2.19 -6.34 -24.56
N GLY A 106 -2.68 -5.22 -23.99
CA GLY A 106 -3.43 -5.23 -22.73
C GLY A 106 -2.56 -5.57 -21.51
N THR A 107 -1.28 -5.19 -21.53
CA THR A 107 -0.28 -5.57 -20.51
C THR A 107 0.41 -4.37 -19.87
N LEU A 108 -0.03 -3.14 -20.18
CA LEU A 108 0.59 -1.92 -19.65
C LEU A 108 0.48 -1.83 -18.12
N ASP A 109 -0.64 -2.31 -17.57
CA ASP A 109 -0.88 -2.43 -16.13
C ASP A 109 0.15 -3.35 -15.44
N SER A 110 0.43 -4.51 -16.04
CA SER A 110 1.40 -5.48 -15.53
C SER A 110 2.83 -4.94 -15.56
N ALA A 111 3.18 -4.18 -16.61
CA ALA A 111 4.47 -3.51 -16.72
C ALA A 111 4.63 -2.42 -15.64
N TYR A 112 3.62 -1.57 -15.47
CA TYR A 112 3.63 -0.55 -14.42
C TYR A 112 3.76 -1.16 -13.03
N VAL A 113 2.97 -2.19 -12.71
CA VAL A 113 3.02 -2.86 -11.40
C VAL A 113 4.39 -3.49 -11.17
N SER A 114 5.02 -4.07 -12.20
CA SER A 114 6.35 -4.65 -12.08
C SER A 114 7.42 -3.59 -11.77
N ALA A 115 7.39 -2.45 -12.48
CA ALA A 115 8.28 -1.32 -12.21
C ALA A 115 8.07 -0.76 -10.79
N ARG A 116 6.81 -0.60 -10.38
CA ARG A 116 6.47 -0.13 -9.02
C ARG A 116 6.98 -1.07 -7.93
N VAL A 117 6.82 -2.38 -8.12
CA VAL A 117 7.29 -3.38 -7.17
C VAL A 117 8.82 -3.41 -7.12
N ALA A 118 9.51 -3.24 -8.25
CA ALA A 118 10.96 -3.15 -8.29
C ALA A 118 11.49 -1.95 -7.48
N LEU A 119 10.84 -0.78 -7.59
CA LEU A 119 11.26 0.45 -6.92
C LEU A 119 10.94 0.47 -5.42
N PHE A 120 9.70 0.12 -5.05
CA PHE A 120 9.21 0.33 -3.68
C PHE A 120 9.01 -0.95 -2.86
N ASN A 121 8.75 -2.09 -3.51
CA ASN A 121 8.49 -3.38 -2.88
C ASN A 121 7.53 -3.30 -1.67
N GLU A 122 6.42 -2.58 -1.83
CA GLU A 122 5.43 -2.36 -0.76
C GLU A 122 4.57 -3.61 -0.54
N SER A 123 4.39 -4.02 0.72
CA SER A 123 3.50 -5.13 1.12
C SER A 123 2.17 -4.63 1.66
N SER A 124 1.16 -5.49 1.64
CA SER A 124 -0.16 -5.16 2.15
C SER A 124 -0.15 -4.88 3.67
N PRO A 125 -0.90 -3.86 4.16
CA PRO A 125 -1.03 -3.58 5.60
C PRO A 125 -1.74 -4.66 6.42
N TRP A 126 -2.45 -5.60 5.77
CA TRP A 126 -3.17 -6.70 6.44
C TRP A 126 -2.46 -8.04 6.30
N ASP A 127 -1.63 -8.21 5.26
CA ASP A 127 -0.88 -9.44 5.02
C ASP A 127 0.51 -9.12 4.42
N PRO A 128 1.59 -9.24 5.21
CA PRO A 128 2.93 -8.94 4.73
C PRO A 128 3.46 -9.92 3.68
N SER A 129 2.78 -11.07 3.46
CA SER A 129 3.16 -12.02 2.40
C SER A 129 2.65 -11.62 1.02
N VAL A 130 1.77 -10.61 0.95
CA VAL A 130 1.09 -10.16 -0.26
C VAL A 130 1.61 -8.77 -0.65
N ALA A 131 2.01 -8.59 -1.91
CA ALA A 131 2.39 -7.27 -2.44
C ALA A 131 1.19 -6.32 -2.42
N LEU A 132 1.41 -5.05 -2.10
CA LEU A 132 0.34 -4.04 -2.06
C LEU A 132 -0.27 -3.82 -3.44
N PHE A 133 0.56 -3.77 -4.47
CA PHE A 133 0.13 -3.54 -5.86
C PHE A 133 0.05 -4.86 -6.62
N SER A 134 -0.99 -4.99 -7.43
CA SER A 134 -1.23 -6.14 -8.30
C SER A 134 -1.82 -5.67 -9.62
N ALA A 135 -1.48 -6.36 -10.71
CA ALA A 135 -2.15 -6.18 -11.99
C ALA A 135 -3.23 -7.25 -12.15
N GLY A 136 -4.38 -6.90 -12.73
CA GLY A 136 -5.51 -7.80 -12.83
C GLY A 136 -6.63 -7.30 -13.72
N ALA A 137 -7.79 -7.96 -13.65
CA ALA A 137 -8.93 -7.60 -14.49
C ALA A 137 -9.67 -6.36 -13.97
N VAL A 138 -10.26 -5.60 -14.90
CA VAL A 138 -11.11 -4.43 -14.60
C VAL A 138 -12.29 -4.85 -13.72
N ASN A 139 -12.72 -3.95 -12.83
CA ASN A 139 -13.80 -4.16 -11.85
C ASN A 139 -13.54 -5.29 -10.86
N THR A 140 -12.28 -5.72 -10.70
CA THR A 140 -11.89 -6.74 -9.72
C THR A 140 -11.28 -6.07 -8.48
N ALA A 141 -11.82 -6.40 -7.32
CA ALA A 141 -11.25 -6.03 -6.02
C ALA A 141 -10.36 -7.18 -5.52
N ALA A 142 -9.04 -7.00 -5.58
CA ALA A 142 -8.08 -7.96 -5.05
C ALA A 142 -7.92 -7.76 -3.53
N THR A 143 -8.10 -8.83 -2.76
CA THR A 143 -8.15 -8.78 -1.29
C THR A 143 -6.90 -8.14 -0.71
N SER A 144 -7.06 -7.10 0.12
CA SER A 144 -5.95 -6.41 0.79
C SER A 144 -4.94 -5.76 -0.16
N GLN A 145 -5.31 -5.50 -1.42
CA GLN A 145 -4.42 -4.98 -2.45
C GLN A 145 -5.02 -3.76 -3.18
N ILE A 146 -4.15 -3.09 -3.92
CA ILE A 146 -4.46 -2.14 -4.97
C ILE A 146 -4.31 -2.87 -6.30
N ASN A 147 -5.44 -3.15 -6.93
CA ASN A 147 -5.50 -3.76 -8.25
C ASN A 147 -5.49 -2.66 -9.32
N ILE A 148 -4.57 -2.76 -10.26
CA ILE A 148 -4.46 -1.91 -11.44
C ILE A 148 -4.83 -2.76 -12.64
N ALA A 149 -5.75 -2.27 -13.47
CA ALA A 149 -6.29 -3.04 -14.57
C ALA A 149 -6.41 -2.20 -15.83
N GLN A 150 -5.89 -2.72 -16.94
CA GLN A 150 -6.17 -2.17 -18.27
C GLN A 150 -7.50 -2.73 -18.81
N GLY A 151 -8.34 -1.86 -19.35
CA GLY A 151 -9.65 -2.22 -19.89
C GLY A 151 -9.83 -2.00 -21.38
N SER A 152 -11.09 -2.16 -21.80
CA SER A 152 -11.57 -1.84 -23.15
C SER A 152 -12.45 -0.59 -23.04
N PRO A 153 -12.19 0.49 -23.79
CA PRO A 153 -11.12 0.67 -24.80
C PRO A 153 -9.72 0.67 -24.17
N LEU A 154 -8.69 0.38 -24.97
CA LEU A 154 -7.29 0.24 -24.49
C LEU A 154 -6.77 1.47 -23.73
N SER A 155 -7.39 2.64 -23.92
CA SER A 155 -7.11 3.88 -23.19
C SER A 155 -7.72 3.95 -21.78
N LEU A 156 -8.33 2.88 -21.28
CA LEU A 156 -8.92 2.79 -19.94
C LEU A 156 -7.94 2.08 -19.00
N LEU A 157 -7.54 2.76 -17.93
CA LEU A 157 -6.88 2.16 -16.77
C LEU A 157 -7.76 2.33 -15.54
N GLN A 158 -7.86 1.32 -14.69
CA GLN A 158 -8.62 1.39 -13.45
C GLN A 158 -7.75 1.03 -12.25
N VAL A 159 -7.90 1.80 -11.18
CA VAL A 159 -7.26 1.57 -9.89
C VAL A 159 -8.36 1.24 -8.88
N ILE A 160 -8.33 0.03 -8.33
CA ILE A 160 -9.26 -0.43 -7.30
C ILE A 160 -8.46 -0.85 -6.07
N ALA A 161 -8.66 -0.16 -4.96
CA ALA A 161 -8.09 -0.55 -3.67
C ALA A 161 -9.15 -1.22 -2.80
N SER A 162 -8.77 -2.30 -2.11
CA SER A 162 -9.71 -3.04 -1.27
C SER A 162 -9.13 -3.45 0.09
N ASP A 163 -10.01 -3.72 1.07
CA ASP A 163 -9.63 -4.18 2.40
C ASP A 163 -9.45 -5.72 2.48
N ARG A 164 -9.21 -6.25 3.69
CA ARG A 164 -9.08 -7.70 3.95
C ARG A 164 -10.31 -8.54 3.65
N LEU A 165 -11.46 -7.92 3.41
CA LEU A 165 -12.70 -8.60 3.04
C LEU A 165 -13.06 -8.32 1.59
N SER A 166 -12.15 -7.72 0.81
CA SER A 166 -12.35 -7.28 -0.57
C SER A 166 -13.41 -6.19 -0.71
N ASN A 167 -13.73 -5.45 0.36
CA ASN A 167 -14.56 -4.27 0.22
C ASN A 167 -13.77 -3.18 -0.47
N VAL A 168 -14.35 -2.57 -1.50
CA VAL A 168 -13.74 -1.46 -2.23
C VAL A 168 -13.60 -0.25 -1.32
N LEU A 169 -12.37 0.22 -1.16
CA LEU A 169 -12.00 1.43 -0.41
C LEU A 169 -11.78 2.61 -1.34
N HIS A 170 -11.30 2.36 -2.56
CA HIS A 170 -11.03 3.36 -3.58
C HIS A 170 -11.29 2.75 -4.95
N ASN A 171 -11.91 3.51 -5.85
CA ASN A 171 -12.10 3.11 -7.24
C ASN A 171 -12.01 4.33 -8.13
N LYS A 172 -11.02 4.34 -9.01
CA LYS A 172 -10.79 5.39 -9.99
C LYS A 172 -10.59 4.78 -11.35
N THR A 173 -11.26 5.33 -12.35
CA THR A 173 -10.97 5.06 -13.76
C THR A 173 -10.26 6.27 -14.36
N LEU A 174 -9.16 5.99 -15.04
CA LEU A 174 -8.33 6.92 -15.78
C LEU A 174 -8.58 6.72 -17.27
N TYR A 175 -8.66 7.82 -18.00
CA TYR A 175 -8.83 7.85 -19.44
C TYR A 175 -7.81 8.82 -20.01
N SER A 176 -7.35 8.52 -21.23
CA SER A 176 -6.77 9.54 -22.09
C SER A 176 -7.88 10.10 -22.97
N ASP A 177 -8.03 11.42 -22.96
CA ASP A 177 -8.77 12.16 -23.98
C ASP A 177 -7.98 12.19 -25.31
#